data_AF-A0A7J8DS37-F1
#
_entry.id   AF-A0A7J8DS37-F1
#
_cell.length_a   1.000
_cell.length_b   1.000
_cell.length_c   1.000
_cell.angle_alpha   90.00
_cell.angle_beta   90.00
_cell.angle_gamma   90.00
#
_symmetry.space_group_name_H-M   'P 1'
#
loop_
_entity.id
_entity.type
_entity.pdbx_description
1 polymer ?
#
loop_
_entity_poly.entity_id
_entity_poly.type
_entity_poly.pdbx_seq_one_letter_code
_entity_poly.pdbx_strand_id
1 'polypeptide(L)'
;MRFSKQKRKPVRSWEKPGLSGRPCRRNWTHVRECKERISALSSQIEEEKCKQRQLRLDFEEQLEDLMGQHKDLWEFHRPEQLAQEIDTLDSSKEQLLKEEKLVEAKLEDVKHRLCSQFGVKGCYDITEGLFLRSKEAAAAVHLFEEETRRAQELLENTAQRHEQLQEKCQQLQQKRQRLKEELEKLGVQVTAQAQSKQEDGASPGEAANPKPFGVSEEKDPELPTEQGLIPS
;
A
#
# COMPACT_ATOMS: atom_id res chain seq x y z
N MET A 1 -100.96 -1.95 -131.95
CA MET A 1 -100.61 -3.35 -132.27
C MET A 1 -99.34 -3.75 -131.53
N ARG A 2 -99.36 -4.92 -130.91
CA ARG A 2 -98.25 -5.74 -130.35
C ARG A 2 -97.46 -5.21 -129.13
N PHE A 3 -97.89 -5.72 -127.98
CA PHE A 3 -97.09 -5.93 -126.77
C PHE A 3 -95.91 -6.87 -127.04
N SER A 4 -94.72 -6.55 -126.50
CA SER A 4 -93.66 -7.52 -126.27
C SER A 4 -93.21 -7.47 -124.81
N LYS A 5 -93.67 -8.47 -124.04
CA LYS A 5 -93.14 -8.83 -122.72
C LYS A 5 -91.87 -9.66 -122.92
N GLN A 6 -90.71 -9.14 -122.50
CA GLN A 6 -89.49 -9.95 -122.39
C GLN A 6 -89.35 -10.47 -120.94
N LYS A 7 -89.26 -11.80 -120.83
CA LYS A 7 -89.27 -12.62 -119.61
C LYS A 7 -88.07 -12.37 -118.68
N ARG A 8 -88.32 -12.23 -117.37
CA ARG A 8 -87.30 -12.43 -116.32
C ARG A 8 -87.02 -13.93 -116.14
N LYS A 9 -85.74 -14.30 -116.02
CA LYS A 9 -85.26 -15.64 -115.62
C LYS A 9 -84.39 -15.52 -114.34
N PRO A 10 -84.28 -16.59 -113.53
CA PRO A 10 -84.00 -16.50 -112.10
C PRO A 10 -82.50 -16.47 -111.74
N VAL A 11 -82.21 -15.88 -110.59
CA VAL A 11 -80.91 -15.85 -109.89
C VAL A 11 -80.51 -17.29 -109.51
N ARG A 12 -79.36 -17.75 -110.00
CA ARG A 12 -78.72 -18.99 -109.53
C ARG A 12 -77.72 -18.65 -108.43
N SER A 13 -77.95 -19.24 -107.25
CA SER A 13 -76.97 -19.42 -106.18
C SER A 13 -75.78 -20.22 -106.70
N TRP A 14 -74.56 -19.77 -106.41
CA TRP A 14 -73.35 -20.56 -106.53
C TRP A 14 -72.59 -20.48 -105.21
N GLU A 15 -72.55 -21.62 -104.53
CA GLU A 15 -71.61 -21.97 -103.47
C GLU A 15 -70.17 -21.63 -103.91
N LYS A 16 -69.37 -21.08 -102.99
CA LYS A 16 -67.93 -20.90 -103.21
C LYS A 16 -67.21 -22.22 -102.96
N PRO A 17 -66.47 -22.78 -103.94
CA PRO A 17 -65.62 -23.95 -103.71
C PRO A 17 -64.34 -23.54 -102.98
N GLY A 18 -63.93 -24.37 -102.02
CA GLY A 18 -62.70 -24.20 -101.25
C GLY A 18 -61.44 -24.23 -102.12
N LEU A 19 -60.50 -23.34 -101.79
CA LEU A 19 -59.13 -23.36 -102.28
C LEU A 19 -58.24 -24.05 -101.23
N SER A 20 -58.10 -25.38 -101.33
CA SER A 20 -57.05 -26.14 -100.62
C SER A 20 -55.80 -26.21 -101.50
N GLY A 21 -55.02 -25.13 -101.55
CA GLY A 21 -53.71 -25.12 -102.19
C GLY A 21 -52.68 -25.84 -101.31
N ARG A 22 -52.05 -26.91 -101.82
CA ARG A 22 -50.90 -27.57 -101.16
C ARG A 22 -49.70 -26.61 -101.14
N PRO A 23 -49.01 -26.41 -100.01
CA PRO A 23 -47.82 -25.56 -99.94
C PRO A 23 -46.67 -26.09 -100.83
N CYS A 24 -46.09 -25.22 -101.67
CA CYS A 24 -44.88 -25.52 -102.43
C CYS A 24 -43.67 -25.59 -101.47
N ARG A 25 -42.82 -26.63 -101.58
CA ARG A 25 -41.74 -26.91 -100.61
C ARG A 25 -40.83 -25.72 -100.30
N ARG A 26 -40.49 -24.89 -101.30
CA ARG A 26 -39.62 -23.70 -101.16
C ARG A 26 -40.24 -22.58 -100.30
N ASN A 27 -41.57 -22.42 -100.34
CA ASN A 27 -42.25 -21.40 -99.54
C ASN A 27 -42.37 -21.84 -98.08
N TRP A 28 -42.53 -23.14 -97.84
CA TRP A 28 -42.62 -23.67 -96.48
C TRP A 28 -41.26 -23.68 -95.75
N THR A 29 -40.16 -23.96 -96.44
CA THR A 29 -38.80 -23.81 -95.87
C THR A 29 -38.51 -22.36 -95.51
N HIS A 30 -38.86 -21.42 -96.39
CA HIS A 30 -38.67 -20.00 -96.12
C HIS A 30 -39.46 -19.50 -94.90
N VAL A 31 -40.73 -19.89 -94.76
CA VAL A 31 -41.55 -19.54 -93.57
C VAL A 31 -40.97 -20.13 -92.28
N ARG A 32 -40.43 -21.35 -92.35
CA ARG A 32 -39.75 -21.99 -91.21
C ARG A 32 -38.49 -21.23 -90.80
N GLU A 33 -37.62 -20.90 -91.75
CA GLU A 33 -36.41 -20.11 -91.51
C GLU A 33 -36.73 -18.73 -90.93
N CYS A 34 -37.76 -18.05 -91.44
CA CYS A 34 -38.24 -16.79 -90.87
C CYS A 34 -38.71 -16.95 -89.42
N LYS A 35 -39.42 -18.03 -89.09
CA LYS A 35 -39.85 -18.33 -87.72
C LYS A 35 -38.66 -18.57 -86.79
N GLU A 36 -37.68 -19.37 -87.23
CA GLU A 36 -36.46 -19.64 -86.47
C GLU A 36 -35.65 -18.36 -86.23
N ARG A 37 -35.52 -17.50 -87.24
CA ARG A 37 -34.87 -16.19 -87.11
C ARG A 37 -35.59 -15.27 -86.13
N ILE A 38 -36.93 -15.23 -86.16
CA ILE A 38 -37.72 -14.45 -85.19
C ILE A 38 -37.50 -15.01 -83.79
N SER A 39 -37.53 -16.34 -83.60
CA SER A 39 -37.28 -16.95 -82.30
C SER A 39 -35.88 -16.66 -81.78
N ALA A 40 -34.85 -16.72 -82.63
CA ALA A 40 -33.48 -16.38 -82.25
C ALA A 40 -33.35 -14.90 -81.83
N LEU A 41 -33.92 -13.98 -82.62
CA LEU A 41 -33.91 -12.55 -82.29
C LEU A 41 -34.68 -12.26 -81.00
N SER A 42 -35.84 -12.88 -80.79
CA SER A 42 -36.61 -12.73 -79.55
C SER A 42 -35.83 -13.24 -78.32
N SER A 43 -35.10 -14.36 -78.45
CA SER A 43 -34.24 -14.88 -77.39
C SER A 43 -33.10 -13.91 -77.07
N GLN A 44 -32.46 -13.36 -78.10
CA GLN A 44 -31.36 -12.39 -77.93
C GLN A 44 -31.84 -11.10 -77.26
N ILE A 45 -33.04 -10.61 -77.63
CA ILE A 45 -33.65 -9.44 -76.99
C ILE A 45 -33.89 -9.68 -75.50
N GLU A 46 -34.42 -10.84 -75.11
CA GLU A 46 -34.67 -11.12 -73.70
C GLU A 46 -33.37 -11.34 -72.92
N GLU A 47 -32.35 -11.97 -73.51
CA GLU A 47 -31.04 -12.13 -72.89
C GLU A 47 -30.38 -10.77 -72.60
N GLU A 48 -30.35 -9.86 -73.58
CA GLU A 48 -29.80 -8.52 -73.38
C GLU A 48 -30.61 -7.69 -72.38
N LYS A 49 -31.94 -7.83 -72.35
CA LYS A 49 -32.77 -7.22 -71.30
C LYS A 49 -32.45 -7.75 -69.91
N CYS A 50 -32.18 -9.05 -69.78
CA CYS A 50 -31.76 -9.64 -68.52
C CYS A 50 -30.39 -9.13 -68.09
N LYS A 51 -29.40 -9.04 -68.99
CA LYS A 51 -28.09 -8.44 -68.70
C LYS A 51 -28.21 -6.99 -68.24
N GLN A 52 -29.02 -6.19 -68.94
CA GLN A 52 -29.27 -4.81 -68.55
C GLN A 52 -29.95 -4.70 -67.18
N ARG A 53 -30.90 -5.59 -66.88
CA ARG A 53 -31.53 -5.66 -65.54
C ARG A 53 -30.52 -6.02 -64.46
N GLN A 54 -29.65 -7.00 -64.71
CA GLN A 54 -28.62 -7.41 -63.76
C GLN A 54 -27.66 -6.26 -63.46
N LEU A 55 -27.16 -5.59 -64.50
CA LEU A 55 -26.27 -4.43 -64.33
C LEU A 55 -26.92 -3.33 -63.49
N ARG A 56 -28.23 -3.09 -63.66
CA ARG A 56 -28.96 -2.10 -62.84
C ARG A 56 -29.02 -2.51 -61.36
N LEU A 57 -29.22 -3.79 -61.08
CA LEU A 57 -29.24 -4.30 -59.70
C LEU A 57 -27.85 -4.22 -59.05
N ASP A 58 -26.80 -4.60 -59.78
CA ASP A 58 -25.43 -4.55 -59.26
C ASP A 58 -25.02 -3.09 -58.91
N PHE A 59 -25.46 -2.11 -59.72
CA PHE A 59 -25.24 -0.70 -59.40
C PHE A 59 -26.08 -0.21 -58.22
N GLU A 60 -27.32 -0.70 -58.08
CA GLU A 60 -28.20 -0.36 -56.96
C GLU A 60 -27.62 -0.88 -55.63
N GLU A 61 -27.11 -2.11 -55.62
CA GLU A 61 -26.41 -2.70 -54.48
C GLU A 61 -25.17 -1.88 -54.08
N GLN A 62 -24.32 -1.51 -55.04
CA GLN A 62 -23.15 -0.65 -54.77
C GLN A 62 -23.53 0.72 -54.20
N LEU A 63 -24.63 1.30 -54.66
CA LEU A 63 -25.13 2.58 -54.12
C LEU A 63 -25.66 2.41 -52.71
N GLU A 64 -26.36 1.32 -52.42
CA GLU A 64 -26.86 1.02 -51.08
C GLU A 64 -25.72 0.81 -50.09
N ASP A 65 -24.68 0.06 -50.46
CA ASP A 65 -23.47 -0.13 -49.66
C ASP A 65 -22.77 1.19 -49.36
N LEU A 66 -22.59 2.04 -50.38
CA LEU A 66 -21.95 3.35 -50.23
C LEU A 66 -22.77 4.29 -49.34
N MET A 67 -24.09 4.30 -49.51
CA MET A 67 -25.00 5.07 -48.67
C MET A 67 -24.99 4.58 -47.22
N GLY A 68 -24.90 3.25 -47.01
CA GLY A 68 -24.74 2.63 -45.70
C GLY A 68 -23.46 3.11 -45.00
N GLN A 69 -22.32 3.06 -45.70
CA GLN A 69 -21.04 3.56 -45.16
C GLN A 69 -21.10 5.03 -44.76
N HIS A 70 -21.73 5.88 -45.59
CA HIS A 70 -21.89 7.30 -45.26
C HIS A 70 -22.79 7.51 -44.04
N LYS A 71 -23.85 6.71 -43.91
CA LYS A 71 -24.75 6.76 -42.75
C LYS A 71 -24.03 6.41 -41.46
N ASP A 72 -23.28 5.31 -41.44
CA ASP A 72 -22.55 4.88 -40.24
C ASP A 72 -21.55 5.96 -39.82
N LEU A 73 -20.75 6.47 -40.76
CA LEU A 73 -19.78 7.53 -40.48
C LEU A 73 -20.45 8.80 -39.90
N TRP A 74 -21.61 9.18 -40.45
CA TRP A 74 -22.38 10.33 -40.00
C TRP A 74 -22.98 10.13 -38.60
N GLU A 75 -23.41 8.90 -38.27
CA GLU A 75 -23.92 8.57 -36.93
C GLU A 75 -22.81 8.65 -35.86
N PHE A 76 -21.58 8.21 -36.17
CA PHE A 76 -20.44 8.30 -35.24
C PHE A 76 -19.91 9.73 -35.04
N HIS A 77 -20.08 10.60 -36.04
CA HIS A 77 -19.52 11.95 -36.03
C HIS A 77 -20.61 13.00 -35.89
N ARG A 78 -21.66 12.68 -35.14
CA ARG A 78 -22.70 13.67 -34.86
C ARG A 78 -22.07 14.82 -34.06
N PRO A 79 -21.92 16.03 -34.64
CA PRO A 79 -21.16 17.10 -33.99
C PRO A 79 -21.73 17.47 -32.63
N GLU A 80 -23.04 17.34 -32.45
CA GLU A 80 -23.70 17.60 -31.17
C GLU A 80 -23.32 16.59 -30.08
N GLN A 81 -23.16 15.31 -30.42
CA GLN A 81 -22.73 14.29 -29.45
C GLN A 81 -21.28 14.49 -29.05
N LEU A 82 -20.40 14.76 -30.02
CA LEU A 82 -18.99 15.06 -29.76
C LEU A 82 -18.83 16.32 -28.90
N ALA A 83 -19.59 17.38 -29.21
CA ALA A 83 -19.58 18.60 -28.40
C ALA A 83 -20.02 18.32 -26.95
N GLN A 84 -21.09 17.54 -26.76
CA GLN A 84 -21.56 17.16 -25.43
C GLN A 84 -20.53 16.31 -24.66
N GLU A 85 -19.84 15.38 -25.33
CA GLU A 85 -18.79 14.56 -24.73
C GLU A 85 -17.60 15.42 -24.31
N ILE A 86 -17.17 16.37 -25.18
CA ILE A 86 -16.12 17.34 -24.87
C ILE A 86 -16.50 18.18 -23.65
N ASP A 87 -17.71 18.75 -23.61
CA ASP A 87 -18.18 19.56 -22.48
C ASP A 87 -18.21 18.76 -21.16
N THR A 88 -18.59 17.48 -21.24
CA THR A 88 -18.59 16.56 -20.09
C THR A 88 -17.18 16.27 -19.60
N LEU A 89 -16.25 16.01 -20.53
CA LEU A 89 -14.84 15.78 -20.22
C LEU A 89 -14.18 17.03 -19.64
N ASP A 90 -14.47 18.21 -20.18
CA ASP A 90 -13.97 19.48 -19.66
C ASP A 90 -14.49 19.75 -18.24
N SER A 91 -15.78 19.49 -17.99
CA SER A 91 -16.36 19.60 -16.65
C SER A 91 -15.70 18.64 -15.66
N SER A 92 -15.47 17.39 -16.06
CA SER A 92 -14.79 16.38 -15.24
C SER A 92 -13.33 16.76 -14.95
N LYS A 93 -12.60 17.24 -15.95
CA LYS A 93 -11.23 17.75 -15.81
C LYS A 93 -11.16 18.92 -14.83
N GLU A 94 -12.07 19.89 -14.93
CA GLU A 94 -12.13 21.01 -14.00
C GLU A 94 -12.39 20.55 -12.56
N GLN A 95 -13.25 19.56 -12.36
CA GLN A 95 -13.48 18.99 -11.03
C GLN A 95 -12.21 18.34 -10.48
N LEU A 96 -11.53 17.50 -11.26
CA LEU A 96 -10.28 16.85 -10.84
C LEU A 96 -9.20 17.87 -10.48
N LEU A 97 -9.06 18.96 -11.24
CA LEU A 97 -8.13 20.03 -10.91
C LEU A 97 -8.47 20.74 -9.59
N LYS A 98 -9.75 20.87 -9.24
CA LYS A 98 -10.18 21.43 -7.94
C LYS A 98 -9.83 20.48 -6.80
N GLU A 99 -10.04 19.18 -7.00
CA GLU A 99 -9.69 18.13 -6.03
C GLU A 99 -8.17 18.04 -5.81
N GLU A 100 -7.38 18.10 -6.89
CA GLU A 100 -5.91 18.11 -6.84
C GLU A 100 -5.40 19.30 -6.02
N LYS A 101 -5.87 20.52 -6.32
CA LYS A 101 -5.52 21.73 -5.55
C LYS A 101 -5.88 21.62 -4.08
N LEU A 102 -7.02 21.00 -3.77
CA LEU A 102 -7.44 20.77 -2.38
C LEU A 102 -6.50 19.79 -1.67
N VAL A 103 -6.09 18.72 -2.35
CA VAL A 103 -5.14 17.73 -1.82
C VAL A 103 -3.77 18.38 -1.61
N GLU A 104 -3.29 19.18 -2.57
CA GLU A 104 -2.04 19.92 -2.47
C GLU A 104 -2.05 20.89 -1.27
N ALA A 105 -3.12 21.64 -1.09
CA ALA A 105 -3.29 22.52 0.07
C ALA A 105 -3.28 21.76 1.40
N LYS A 106 -3.94 20.60 1.47
CA LYS A 106 -3.90 19.72 2.66
C LYS A 106 -2.52 19.15 2.91
N LEU A 107 -1.78 18.82 1.85
CA LEU A 107 -0.43 18.28 1.97
C LEU A 107 0.53 19.35 2.51
N GLU A 108 0.46 20.57 1.98
CA GLU A 108 1.27 21.69 2.48
C GLU A 108 0.89 22.06 3.93
N ASP A 109 -0.39 21.98 4.33
CA ASP A 109 -0.79 22.12 5.73
C ASP A 109 -0.14 21.05 6.62
N VAL A 110 -0.23 19.77 6.23
CA VAL A 110 0.37 18.67 6.99
C VAL A 110 1.88 18.86 7.09
N LYS A 111 2.54 19.22 5.99
CA LYS A 111 3.98 19.51 5.95
C LYS A 111 4.33 20.67 6.86
N HIS A 112 3.59 21.77 6.83
CA HIS A 112 3.78 22.90 7.74
C HIS A 112 3.59 22.49 9.21
N ARG A 113 2.56 21.70 9.52
CA ARG A 113 2.30 21.19 10.87
C ARG A 113 3.45 20.31 11.36
N LEU A 114 3.96 19.43 10.50
CA LEU A 114 5.12 18.60 10.79
C LEU A 114 6.38 19.45 10.99
N CYS A 115 6.65 20.42 10.12
CA CYS A 115 7.80 21.33 10.29
C CYS A 115 7.69 22.17 11.57
N SER A 116 6.48 22.58 11.96
CA SER A 116 6.25 23.29 13.22
C SER A 116 6.44 22.38 14.44
N GLN A 117 6.06 21.11 14.36
CA GLN A 117 6.19 20.15 15.46
C GLN A 117 7.62 19.61 15.60
N PHE A 118 8.33 19.41 14.48
CA PHE A 118 9.62 18.71 14.47
C PHE A 118 10.82 19.60 14.14
N GLY A 119 10.58 20.85 13.71
CA GLY A 119 11.60 21.81 13.29
C GLY A 119 12.14 21.55 11.89
N VAL A 120 12.61 22.61 11.22
CA VAL A 120 13.11 22.60 9.83
C VAL A 120 14.34 21.70 9.64
N LYS A 121 15.04 21.32 10.73
CA LYS A 121 16.31 20.58 10.71
C LYS A 121 16.17 19.08 11.08
N GLY A 122 14.97 18.61 11.41
CA GLY A 122 14.78 17.29 12.04
C GLY A 122 14.37 16.14 11.12
N CYS A 123 14.29 16.34 9.79
CA CYS A 123 13.56 15.42 8.90
C CYS A 123 14.26 14.07 8.62
N TYR A 124 15.55 13.95 8.91
CA TYR A 124 16.34 12.75 8.57
C TYR A 124 16.52 11.78 9.75
N ASP A 125 16.30 12.24 11.00
CA ASP A 125 16.46 11.47 12.25
C ASP A 125 15.12 11.23 12.98
N ILE A 126 13.99 11.44 12.28
CA ILE A 126 12.63 11.42 12.86
C ILE A 126 12.35 10.12 13.64
N THR A 127 12.87 8.96 13.20
CA THR A 127 12.57 7.70 13.88
C THR A 127 13.19 7.56 15.28
N GLU A 128 14.40 8.06 15.53
CA GLU A 128 15.03 8.01 16.86
C GLU A 128 14.61 9.19 17.75
N GLY A 129 14.39 10.37 17.17
CA GLY A 129 14.05 11.58 17.92
C GLY A 129 12.60 11.70 18.38
N LEU A 130 11.67 10.93 17.78
CA LEU A 130 10.23 11.04 18.09
C LEU A 130 9.89 10.56 19.50
N PHE A 131 10.44 9.42 19.93
CA PHE A 131 10.19 8.88 21.26
C PHE A 131 10.75 9.81 22.35
N LEU A 132 11.97 10.33 22.16
CA LEU A 132 12.61 11.23 23.14
C LEU A 132 11.85 12.54 23.36
N ARG A 133 10.98 12.93 22.41
CA ARG A 133 10.10 14.11 22.54
C ARG A 133 8.68 13.77 23.02
N SER A 134 8.38 12.50 23.25
CA SER A 134 7.06 12.07 23.67
C SER A 134 6.80 12.40 25.15
N LYS A 135 5.53 12.39 25.55
CA LYS A 135 5.13 12.61 26.95
C LYS A 135 5.66 11.49 27.85
N GLU A 136 5.74 10.29 27.31
CA GLU A 136 6.23 9.09 27.97
C GLU A 136 7.73 9.21 28.30
N ALA A 137 8.55 9.70 27.36
CA ALA A 137 9.97 9.96 27.63
C ALA A 137 10.16 11.06 28.68
N ALA A 138 9.38 12.14 28.61
CA ALA A 138 9.41 13.21 29.63
C ALA A 138 9.01 12.70 31.03
N ALA A 139 7.99 11.86 31.11
CA ALA A 139 7.57 11.22 32.35
C ALA A 139 8.67 10.30 32.92
N ALA A 140 9.33 9.52 32.06
CA ALA A 140 10.44 8.65 32.47
C ALA A 140 11.62 9.45 33.05
N VAL A 141 11.99 10.58 32.43
CA VAL A 141 13.05 11.46 32.95
C VAL A 141 12.69 11.97 34.35
N HIS A 142 11.46 12.45 34.58
CA HIS A 142 11.05 12.91 35.90
C HIS A 142 11.10 11.82 36.97
N LEU A 143 10.72 10.58 36.64
CA LEU A 143 10.84 9.45 37.56
C LEU A 143 12.30 9.15 37.91
N PHE A 144 13.20 9.20 36.92
CA PHE A 144 14.63 9.01 37.16
C PHE A 144 15.25 10.14 37.99
N GLU A 145 14.84 11.38 37.77
CA GLU A 145 15.26 12.54 38.57
C GLU A 145 14.83 12.40 40.03
N GLU A 146 13.59 11.96 40.27
CA GLU A 146 13.08 11.71 41.62
C GLU A 146 13.86 10.58 42.32
N GLU A 147 14.09 9.48 41.64
CA GLU A 147 14.82 8.34 42.20
C GLU A 147 16.28 8.70 42.49
N THR A 148 16.92 9.46 41.59
CA THR A 148 18.28 9.98 41.78
C THR A 148 18.36 10.87 43.01
N ARG A 149 17.36 11.74 43.23
CA ARG A 149 17.29 12.59 44.42
C ARG A 149 17.19 11.77 45.70
N ARG A 150 16.32 10.75 45.73
CA ARG A 150 16.18 9.86 46.89
C ARG A 150 17.47 9.08 47.17
N ALA A 151 18.14 8.59 46.13
CA ALA A 151 19.40 7.89 46.26
C ALA A 151 20.51 8.80 46.83
N GLN A 152 20.58 10.05 46.36
CA GLN A 152 21.51 11.05 46.90
C GLN A 152 21.24 11.35 48.38
N GLU A 153 19.98 11.55 48.77
CA GLU A 153 19.60 11.77 50.17
C GLU A 153 19.98 10.59 51.07
N LEU A 154 19.81 9.35 50.58
CA LEU A 154 20.23 8.16 51.30
C LEU A 154 21.76 8.12 51.50
N LEU A 155 22.52 8.46 50.45
CA LEU A 155 23.97 8.52 50.49
C LEU A 155 24.47 9.59 51.46
N GLU A 156 23.89 10.79 51.45
CA GLU A 156 24.24 11.85 52.41
C GLU A 156 23.93 11.44 53.84
N ASN A 157 22.76 10.86 54.09
CA ASN A 157 22.37 10.38 55.42
C ASN A 157 23.29 9.27 55.94
N THR A 158 23.71 8.35 55.07
CA THR A 158 24.65 7.29 55.44
C THR A 158 26.06 7.84 55.67
N ALA A 159 26.52 8.81 54.87
CA ALA A 159 27.79 9.50 55.07
C ALA A 159 27.82 10.25 56.41
N GLN A 160 26.76 11.00 56.74
CA GLN A 160 26.65 11.69 58.04
C GLN A 160 26.69 10.72 59.22
N ARG A 161 25.97 9.59 59.14
CA ARG A 161 26.02 8.55 60.18
C ARG A 161 27.41 7.93 60.30
N HIS A 162 28.09 7.71 59.17
CA HIS A 162 29.45 7.19 59.17
C HIS A 162 30.42 8.16 59.86
N GLU A 163 30.35 9.45 59.55
CA GLU A 163 31.17 10.49 60.20
C GLU A 163 30.92 10.54 61.71
N GLN A 164 29.65 10.54 62.15
CA GLN A 164 29.31 10.51 63.58
C GLN A 164 29.86 9.26 64.29
N LEU A 165 29.78 8.09 63.65
CA LEU A 165 30.35 6.85 64.19
C LEU A 165 31.86 6.93 64.25
N GLN A 166 32.50 7.48 63.23
CA GLN A 166 33.95 7.67 63.17
C GLN A 166 34.44 8.59 64.30
N GLU A 167 33.77 9.72 64.54
CA GLU A 167 34.07 10.61 65.67
C GLU A 167 33.94 9.90 67.02
N LYS A 168 32.84 9.16 67.23
CA LYS A 168 32.64 8.38 68.47
C LYS A 168 33.74 7.34 68.68
N CYS A 169 34.13 6.63 67.62
CA CYS A 169 35.24 5.68 67.67
C CYS A 169 36.56 6.36 68.09
N GLN A 170 36.87 7.53 67.52
CA GLN A 170 38.06 8.30 67.90
C GLN A 170 38.00 8.73 69.37
N GLN A 171 36.86 9.24 69.85
CA GLN A 171 36.66 9.62 71.25
C GLN A 171 36.87 8.45 72.21
N LEU A 172 36.27 7.29 71.90
CA LEU A 172 36.44 6.08 72.70
C LEU A 172 37.89 5.59 72.70
N GLN A 173 38.59 5.69 71.57
CA GLN A 173 40.01 5.34 71.47
C GLN A 173 40.89 6.25 72.33
N GLN A 174 40.63 7.56 72.34
CA GLN A 174 41.31 8.52 73.21
C GLN A 174 41.02 8.23 74.69
N LYS A 175 39.74 7.98 75.05
CA LYS A 175 39.35 7.65 76.43
C LYS A 175 40.02 6.37 76.92
N ARG A 176 40.06 5.33 76.07
CA ARG A 176 40.78 4.07 76.35
C ARG A 176 42.26 4.33 76.62
N GLN A 177 42.90 5.19 75.83
CA GLN A 177 44.32 5.54 76.00
C GLN A 177 44.56 6.27 77.33
N ARG A 178 43.72 7.24 77.69
CA ARG A 178 43.81 7.93 79.01
C ARG A 178 43.65 6.96 80.17
N LEU A 179 42.64 6.09 80.13
CA LEU A 179 42.42 5.09 81.17
C LEU A 179 43.60 4.10 81.27
N LYS A 180 44.21 3.74 80.14
CA LYS A 180 45.41 2.91 80.11
C LYS A 180 46.58 3.60 80.83
N GLU A 181 46.81 4.89 80.58
CA GLU A 181 47.84 5.67 81.26
C GLU A 181 47.57 5.86 82.76
N GLU A 182 46.31 6.06 83.15
CA GLU A 182 45.92 6.12 84.58
C GLU A 182 46.17 4.79 85.29
N LEU A 183 45.84 3.67 84.65
CA LEU A 183 46.15 2.34 85.17
C LEU A 183 47.65 2.07 85.27
N GLU A 184 48.44 2.52 84.31
CA GLU A 184 49.90 2.42 84.37
C GLU A 184 50.48 3.24 85.53
N LYS A 185 50.00 4.48 85.74
CA LYS A 185 50.39 5.31 86.89
C LYS A 185 50.03 4.65 88.23
N LEU A 186 48.83 4.08 88.35
CA LEU A 186 48.39 3.38 89.56
C LEU A 186 49.16 2.07 89.76
N GLY A 187 49.47 1.35 88.68
CA GLY A 187 50.32 0.15 88.70
C GLY A 187 51.76 0.44 89.15
N VAL A 188 52.32 1.58 88.72
CA VAL A 188 53.63 2.07 89.20
C VAL A 188 53.56 2.51 90.67
N GLN A 189 52.46 3.12 91.13
CA GLN A 189 52.26 3.43 92.56
C GLN A 189 52.14 2.18 93.43
N VAL A 190 51.40 1.16 92.97
CA VAL A 190 51.23 -0.11 93.70
C VAL A 190 52.53 -0.91 93.75
N THR A 191 53.34 -0.90 92.68
CA THR A 191 54.67 -1.56 92.67
C THR A 191 55.71 -0.79 93.50
N ALA A 192 55.70 0.54 93.49
CA ALA A 192 56.54 1.36 94.37
C ALA A 192 56.17 1.21 95.86
N GLN A 193 54.88 1.05 96.17
CA GLN A 193 54.40 0.82 97.53
C GLN A 193 54.64 -0.63 98.00
N ALA A 194 54.53 -1.62 97.11
CA ALA A 194 54.84 -3.03 97.40
C ALA A 194 56.35 -3.28 97.62
N GLN A 195 57.24 -2.53 96.96
CA GLN A 195 58.69 -2.64 97.20
C GLN A 195 59.16 -1.95 98.49
N SER A 196 58.37 -1.04 99.07
CA SER A 196 58.70 -0.38 100.36
C SER A 196 58.26 -1.15 101.61
N LYS A 197 57.58 -2.29 101.45
CA LYS A 197 57.09 -3.14 102.54
C LYS A 197 57.16 -4.63 102.21
N GLN A 198 58.28 -5.14 101.68
CA GLN A 198 58.60 -6.57 101.78
C GLN A 198 60.08 -6.85 101.50
N GLU A 199 60.94 -6.53 102.47
CA GLU A 199 62.25 -7.15 102.63
C GLU A 199 62.25 -7.80 104.03
N ASP A 200 61.64 -8.98 104.16
CA ASP A 200 62.17 -10.13 104.92
C ASP A 200 61.24 -11.34 104.74
N GLY A 201 61.79 -12.52 104.46
CA GLY A 201 61.04 -13.79 104.40
C GLY A 201 61.34 -14.66 103.18
N ALA A 202 62.27 -15.60 103.37
CA ALA A 202 62.74 -16.60 102.41
C ALA A 202 61.72 -17.73 102.09
N SER A 203 61.69 -18.15 100.79
CA SER A 203 61.77 -19.52 100.20
C SER A 203 60.94 -20.71 100.75
N PRO A 204 60.69 -21.85 100.03
CA PRO A 204 60.78 -22.21 98.59
C PRO A 204 59.55 -22.97 98.00
N GLY A 205 59.55 -23.19 96.67
CA GLY A 205 58.87 -24.33 95.99
C GLY A 205 57.40 -24.09 95.59
N GLU A 206 56.83 -24.64 94.53
CA GLU A 206 57.25 -25.72 93.63
C GLU A 206 56.30 -25.73 92.41
N ALA A 207 56.88 -26.05 91.26
CA ALA A 207 56.37 -26.62 90.01
C ALA A 207 54.90 -26.47 89.54
N ALA A 208 54.85 -26.43 88.20
CA ALA A 208 53.84 -27.01 87.31
C ALA A 208 52.78 -26.06 86.72
N ASN A 209 53.13 -25.55 85.54
CA ASN A 209 52.20 -25.37 84.42
C ASN A 209 51.48 -26.70 84.12
N PRO A 210 50.19 -26.72 83.73
CA PRO A 210 49.92 -26.85 82.30
C PRO A 210 48.67 -26.08 81.79
N LYS A 211 48.93 -25.27 80.76
CA LYS A 211 48.46 -25.38 79.35
C LYS A 211 46.98 -25.07 79.01
N PRO A 212 46.72 -24.47 77.81
CA PRO A 212 45.48 -23.81 77.45
C PRO A 212 44.59 -24.64 76.50
N PHE A 213 43.31 -24.26 76.43
CA PHE A 213 42.35 -24.63 75.40
C PHE A 213 41.61 -23.33 75.02
N GLY A 214 41.46 -22.89 73.77
CA GLY A 214 41.71 -23.52 72.49
C GLY A 214 40.56 -23.14 71.56
N VAL A 215 40.91 -22.59 70.37
CA VAL A 215 40.14 -22.64 69.10
C VAL A 215 38.84 -21.78 69.11
N SER A 216 38.57 -20.90 68.15
CA SER A 216 38.56 -21.17 66.70
C SER A 216 38.90 -19.92 65.86
N GLU A 217 39.80 -20.13 64.90
CA GLU A 217 39.73 -19.46 63.60
C GLU A 217 38.43 -19.90 62.92
N GLU A 218 37.64 -18.94 62.44
CA GLU A 218 36.69 -19.17 61.36
C GLU A 218 37.10 -18.25 60.21
N LYS A 219 37.43 -18.90 59.10
CA LYS A 219 37.95 -18.32 57.88
C LYS A 219 36.89 -18.53 56.79
N ASP A 220 36.68 -17.46 56.03
CA ASP A 220 36.15 -17.36 54.65
C ASP A 220 34.62 -17.51 54.43
N PRO A 221 34.02 -16.91 53.36
CA PRO A 221 34.67 -16.62 52.07
C PRO A 221 34.39 -15.28 51.38
N GLU A 222 35.28 -14.98 50.44
CA GLU A 222 35.10 -14.09 49.29
C GLU A 222 33.78 -14.37 48.54
N LEU A 223 33.13 -13.32 48.05
CA LEU A 223 32.01 -13.39 47.11
C LEU A 223 32.50 -13.16 45.67
N PRO A 224 31.98 -13.93 44.70
CA PRO A 224 32.49 -13.97 43.33
C PRO A 224 31.97 -12.80 42.48
N THR A 225 32.80 -12.40 41.53
CA THR A 225 32.47 -11.50 40.43
C THR A 225 31.64 -12.26 39.40
N GLU A 226 30.34 -11.99 39.28
CA GLU A 226 29.59 -12.40 38.09
C GLU A 226 29.80 -11.38 36.98
N GLN A 227 30.57 -11.81 35.97
CA GLN A 227 30.64 -11.21 34.65
C GLN A 227 29.40 -11.64 33.86
N GLY A 228 28.55 -10.67 33.51
CA GLY A 228 27.48 -10.87 32.53
C GLY A 228 28.07 -11.06 31.14
N LEU A 229 28.02 -12.29 30.63
CA LEU A 229 28.21 -12.63 29.23
C LEU A 229 26.95 -12.25 28.45
N ILE A 230 27.11 -11.38 27.45
CA ILE A 230 26.13 -11.12 26.39
C ILE A 230 26.36 -12.16 25.28
N PRO A 231 25.34 -12.89 24.79
CA PRO A 231 25.47 -13.66 23.55
C PRO A 231 25.28 -12.74 22.33
N SER A 232 26.11 -12.96 21.31
CA SER A 232 25.99 -12.40 19.95
C SER A 232 24.77 -12.93 19.20
#